data_AF-A0A5M3M9H7-F1
#
_entry.id   AF-A0A5M3M9H7-F1
#
_cell.length_a   1.000
_cell.length_b   1.000
_cell.length_c   1.000
_cell.angle_alpha   90.00
_cell.angle_beta   90.00
_cell.angle_gamma   90.00
#
_symmetry.space_group_name_H-M   'P 1'
#
loop_
_entity.id
_entity.type
_entity.pdbx_description
1 polymer ?
#
loop_
_entity_poly.entity_id
_entity_poly.type
_entity_poly.pdbx_seq_one_letter_code
_entity_poly.pdbx_strand_id
1 'polypeptide(L)'
;PTSEYLLCAFAASRIGLIAGSTVRGYLSALKAWHTYNNLAWLGGPRLNLVLHGVENSTPSASRRALRPPVTRDMLLLLATSLDASSSFDAVVLAAACVAFYGQCRLGEILSQWKDSFSGHTALYAHLSAPLNANQSRKLFLPFTKVAKTKGESIFICRQADLSDP
;
A
#
# COMPACT_ATOMS: atom_id res chain seq x y z
N PRO A 1 -9.16 3.10 -35.98
CA PRO A 1 -8.27 2.36 -35.05
C PRO A 1 -6.81 2.81 -35.18
N THR A 2 -6.17 3.26 -34.11
CA THR A 2 -4.74 3.64 -34.08
C THR A 2 -3.84 2.43 -34.40
N SER A 3 -2.93 2.59 -35.35
CA SER A 3 -1.97 1.55 -35.74
C SER A 3 -0.91 1.31 -34.67
N GLU A 4 -0.38 0.08 -34.59
CA GLU A 4 0.70 -0.23 -33.65
C GLU A 4 1.94 0.66 -33.86
N TYR A 5 2.23 1.02 -35.11
CA TYR A 5 3.33 1.93 -35.45
C TYR A 5 3.18 3.29 -34.78
N LEU A 6 1.98 3.88 -34.82
CA LEU A 6 1.70 5.16 -34.16
C LEU A 6 1.79 5.04 -32.64
N LEU A 7 1.33 3.92 -32.06
CA LEU A 7 1.48 3.65 -30.63
C LEU A 7 2.96 3.56 -30.22
N CYS A 8 3.78 2.91 -31.04
CA CYS A 8 5.23 2.81 -30.84
C CYS A 8 5.89 4.17 -30.97
N ALA A 9 5.58 4.95 -32.00
CA ALA A 9 6.12 6.28 -32.22
C ALA A 9 5.74 7.23 -31.06
N PHE A 10 4.49 7.16 -30.59
CA PHE A 10 4.04 7.91 -29.42
C PHE A 10 4.86 7.53 -28.17
N ALA A 11 5.02 6.24 -27.87
CA ALA A 11 5.80 5.80 -26.73
C ALA A 11 7.29 6.21 -26.83
N ALA A 12 7.90 6.02 -28.00
CA ALA A 12 9.29 6.37 -28.27
C ALA A 12 9.52 7.89 -28.17
N SER A 13 8.56 8.73 -28.57
CA SER A 13 8.65 10.19 -28.45
C SER A 13 8.70 10.72 -27.00
N ARG A 14 8.60 9.83 -26.01
CA ARG A 14 8.65 10.13 -24.57
C ARG A 14 9.86 9.49 -23.87
N ILE A 15 10.72 8.81 -24.63
CA ILE A 15 11.93 8.19 -24.11
C ILE A 15 12.82 9.23 -23.41
N GLY A 16 13.29 8.93 -22.20
CA GLY A 16 14.17 9.85 -21.46
C GLY A 16 13.53 11.17 -21.01
N LEU A 17 12.23 11.40 -21.26
CA LEU A 17 11.53 12.62 -20.83
C LEU A 17 10.72 12.40 -19.57
N ILE A 18 10.04 11.25 -19.47
CA ILE A 18 9.14 10.91 -18.37
C ILE A 18 9.35 9.45 -17.95
N ALA A 19 8.80 9.09 -16.79
CA ALA A 19 8.86 7.71 -16.31
C ALA A 19 8.14 6.75 -17.27
N GLY A 20 8.71 5.56 -17.49
CA GLY A 20 8.09 4.53 -18.33
C GLY A 20 6.69 4.14 -17.84
N SER A 21 6.48 4.13 -16.53
CA SER A 21 5.16 3.95 -15.92
C SER A 21 4.13 5.02 -16.35
N THR A 22 4.54 6.28 -16.53
CA THR A 22 3.69 7.36 -17.03
C THR A 22 3.28 7.11 -18.48
N VAL A 23 4.21 6.69 -19.34
CA VAL A 23 3.93 6.35 -20.75
C VAL A 23 2.93 5.19 -20.85
N ARG A 24 3.09 4.15 -20.03
CA ARG A 24 2.12 3.04 -19.93
C ARG A 24 0.75 3.51 -19.46
N GLY A 25 0.70 4.50 -18.56
CA GLY A 25 -0.54 5.17 -18.13
C GLY A 25 -1.26 5.84 -19.30
N TYR A 26 -0.55 6.62 -20.12
CA TYR A 26 -1.13 7.24 -21.32
C TYR A 26 -1.64 6.23 -22.33
N LEU A 27 -0.89 5.15 -22.58
CA LEU A 27 -1.35 4.08 -23.48
C LEU A 27 -2.56 3.33 -22.92
N SER A 28 -2.64 3.16 -21.60
CA SER A 28 -3.82 2.57 -20.95
C SER A 28 -5.05 3.45 -21.13
N ALA A 29 -4.90 4.78 -21.02
CA ALA A 29 -5.98 5.73 -21.29
C ALA A 29 -6.43 5.69 -22.76
N LEU A 30 -5.48 5.65 -23.71
CA LEU A 30 -5.78 5.48 -25.14
C LEU A 30 -6.50 4.16 -25.42
N LYS A 31 -6.06 3.06 -24.79
CA LYS A 31 -6.72 1.76 -24.91
C LYS A 31 -8.14 1.80 -24.38
N ALA A 32 -8.36 2.42 -23.22
CA ALA A 32 -9.69 2.60 -22.64
C ALA A 32 -10.60 3.42 -23.57
N TRP A 33 -10.08 4.50 -24.17
CA TRP A 33 -10.82 5.30 -25.14
C TRP A 33 -11.21 4.49 -26.39
N HIS A 34 -10.30 3.66 -26.92
CA HIS A 34 -10.62 2.75 -28.01
C HIS A 34 -11.76 1.78 -27.62
N THR A 35 -11.66 1.14 -26.46
CA THR A 35 -12.69 0.23 -25.95
C THR A 35 -14.04 0.93 -25.80
N TYR A 36 -14.07 2.13 -25.24
CA TYR A 36 -15.29 2.92 -25.07
C TYR A 36 -15.98 3.23 -26.41
N ASN A 37 -15.20 3.48 -27.46
CA ASN A 37 -15.72 3.78 -28.80
C ASN A 37 -15.90 2.53 -29.69
N ASN A 38 -15.81 1.31 -29.12
CA ASN A 38 -15.86 0.04 -29.87
C ASN A 38 -14.83 -0.04 -31.02
N LEU A 39 -13.67 0.61 -30.86
CA LEU A 39 -12.58 0.59 -31.83
C LEU A 39 -11.58 -0.50 -31.47
N ALA A 40 -11.11 -1.24 -32.48
CA ALA A 40 -10.06 -2.25 -32.30
C ALA A 40 -8.79 -1.63 -31.69
N TRP A 41 -8.21 -2.31 -30.69
CA TRP A 41 -6.89 -1.99 -30.15
C TRP A 41 -5.83 -2.79 -30.90
N LEU A 42 -4.93 -2.11 -31.60
CA LEU A 42 -3.91 -2.74 -32.44
C LEU A 42 -2.52 -2.79 -31.77
N GLY A 43 -2.42 -2.63 -30.45
CA GLY A 43 -1.14 -2.76 -29.74
C GLY A 43 -0.70 -4.23 -29.64
N GLY A 44 0.53 -4.54 -30.05
CA GLY A 44 1.07 -5.90 -30.12
C GLY A 44 2.46 -6.04 -29.49
N PRO A 45 3.20 -7.13 -29.82
CA PRO A 45 4.51 -7.42 -29.23
C PRO A 45 5.55 -6.33 -29.44
N ARG A 46 5.53 -5.62 -30.58
CA ARG A 46 6.47 -4.55 -30.87
C ARG A 46 6.26 -3.36 -29.93
N LEU A 47 5.01 -3.03 -29.62
CA LEU A 47 4.71 -2.00 -28.62
C LEU A 47 5.29 -2.36 -27.25
N ASN A 48 5.21 -3.64 -26.83
CA ASN A 48 5.79 -4.09 -25.57
C ASN A 48 7.32 -3.90 -25.55
N LEU A 49 8.01 -4.26 -26.63
CA LEU A 49 9.47 -4.06 -26.75
C LEU A 49 9.85 -2.58 -26.66
N VAL A 50 9.11 -1.71 -27.36
CA VAL A 50 9.32 -0.24 -27.27
C VAL A 50 9.11 0.24 -25.84
N LEU A 51 8.07 -0.22 -25.16
CA LEU A 51 7.82 0.16 -23.76
C LEU A 51 8.90 -0.34 -22.80
N HIS A 52 9.53 -1.48 -23.05
CA HIS A 52 10.71 -1.91 -22.30
C HIS A 52 11.90 -0.98 -22.54
N GLY A 53 12.14 -0.57 -23.79
CA GLY A 53 13.17 0.42 -24.11
C GLY A 53 12.94 1.78 -23.44
N VAL A 54 11.69 2.24 -23.42
CA VAL A 54 11.28 3.47 -22.72
C VAL A 54 11.52 3.35 -21.21
N GLU A 55 11.15 2.21 -20.60
CA GLU A 55 11.37 1.95 -19.17
C GLU A 55 12.86 1.98 -18.82
N ASN A 56 13.69 1.29 -19.61
CA ASN A 56 15.13 1.24 -19.40
C ASN A 56 15.79 2.61 -19.52
N SER A 57 15.21 3.48 -20.35
CA SER A 57 15.66 4.86 -20.55
C SER A 57 14.99 5.87 -19.61
N THR A 58 14.26 5.40 -18.58
CA THR A 58 13.61 6.25 -17.58
C THR A 58 14.67 7.11 -16.88
N PRO A 59 14.54 8.45 -16.88
CA PRO A 59 15.50 9.34 -16.23
C PRO A 59 15.65 9.03 -14.75
N SER A 60 16.88 9.05 -14.24
CA SER A 60 17.14 8.91 -12.80
C SER A 60 16.38 9.97 -11.98
N ALA A 61 16.27 11.20 -12.49
CA ALA A 61 15.49 12.28 -11.90
C ALA A 61 13.99 11.97 -11.73
N SER A 62 13.44 11.05 -12.53
CA SER A 62 12.04 10.61 -12.41
C SER A 62 11.83 9.46 -11.42
N ARG A 63 12.92 8.87 -10.90
CA ARG A 63 12.87 7.83 -9.87
C ARG A 63 12.88 8.47 -8.49
N ARG A 64 11.78 8.31 -7.76
CA ARG A 64 11.74 8.71 -6.34
C ARG A 64 12.60 7.74 -5.53
N ALA A 65 13.44 8.27 -4.65
CA ALA A 65 14.20 7.47 -3.70
C ALA A 65 13.24 6.60 -2.86
N LEU A 66 13.70 5.39 -2.51
CA LEU A 66 12.98 4.51 -1.60
C LEU A 66 12.79 5.22 -0.26
N ARG A 67 11.59 5.11 0.31
CA ARG A 67 11.35 5.62 1.67
C ARG A 67 12.03 4.70 2.66
N PRO A 68 12.73 5.23 3.69
CA PRO A 68 13.29 4.39 4.74
C PRO A 68 12.15 3.64 5.45
N PRO A 69 12.41 2.42 5.96
CA PRO A 69 11.43 1.70 6.74
C PRO A 69 11.18 2.41 8.07
N VAL A 70 10.00 2.19 8.64
CA VAL A 70 9.77 2.46 10.07
C VAL A 70 10.64 1.48 10.85
N THR A 71 11.28 1.94 11.93
CA THR A 71 12.14 1.11 12.78
C THR A 71 11.57 1.02 14.19
N ARG A 72 12.01 0.01 14.96
CA ARG A 72 11.70 -0.09 16.39
C ARG A 72 12.11 1.18 17.15
N ASP A 73 13.27 1.75 16.82
CA ASP A 73 13.74 2.98 17.48
C ASP A 73 12.80 4.17 17.25
N MET A 74 12.14 4.25 16.09
CA MET A 74 11.11 5.25 15.83
C MET A 74 9.88 5.04 16.73
N LEU A 75 9.50 3.78 17.00
CA LEU A 75 8.41 3.47 17.94
C LEU A 75 8.79 3.81 19.38
N LEU A 76 10.02 3.56 19.80
CA LEU A 76 10.50 3.94 21.13
C LEU A 76 10.55 5.46 21.31
N LEU A 77 10.99 6.18 20.27
CA LEU A 77 10.94 7.64 20.25
C LEU A 77 9.50 8.16 20.32
N LEU A 78 8.58 7.52 19.60
CA LEU A 78 7.15 7.84 19.69
C LEU A 78 6.61 7.59 21.10
N ALA A 79 6.89 6.41 21.68
CA ALA A 79 6.41 6.05 23.01
C ALA A 79 6.92 6.99 24.11
N THR A 80 8.15 7.49 23.98
CA THR A 80 8.76 8.42 24.95
C THR A 80 8.31 9.87 24.78
N SER A 81 7.71 10.22 23.64
CA SER A 81 7.21 11.58 23.36
C SER A 81 5.70 11.75 23.56
N LEU A 82 4.98 10.66 23.72
CA LEU A 82 3.53 10.64 23.94
C LEU A 82 3.17 10.68 25.43
N ASP A 83 2.03 11.29 25.76
CA ASP A 83 1.52 11.34 27.14
C ASP A 83 0.75 10.05 27.46
N ALA A 84 1.33 9.22 28.33
CA ALA A 84 0.70 7.97 28.77
C ALA A 84 -0.63 8.15 29.53
N SER A 85 -0.93 9.36 30.02
CA SER A 85 -2.21 9.68 30.66
C SER A 85 -3.31 10.09 29.66
N SER A 86 -2.92 10.43 28.42
CA SER A 86 -3.84 10.74 27.33
C SER A 86 -4.34 9.45 26.67
N SER A 87 -5.65 9.25 26.68
CA SER A 87 -6.28 8.10 26.00
C SER A 87 -6.07 8.14 24.49
N PHE A 88 -5.97 9.33 23.90
CA PHE A 88 -5.68 9.49 22.48
C PHE A 88 -4.26 9.03 22.15
N ASP A 89 -3.28 9.50 22.91
CA ASP A 89 -1.86 9.18 22.73
C ASP A 89 -1.61 7.67 22.94
N ALA A 90 -2.25 7.08 23.94
CA ALA A 90 -2.20 5.63 24.17
C ALA A 90 -2.71 4.84 22.95
N VAL A 91 -3.81 5.28 22.31
CA VAL A 91 -4.35 4.63 21.10
C VAL A 91 -3.43 4.86 19.90
N VAL A 92 -2.80 6.03 19.77
CA VAL A 92 -1.81 6.31 18.72
C VAL A 92 -0.62 5.36 18.82
N LEU A 93 -0.08 5.18 20.03
CA LEU A 93 1.03 4.26 20.27
C LEU A 93 0.63 2.81 19.98
N ALA A 94 -0.51 2.36 20.51
CA ALA A 94 -1.01 1.01 20.28
C ALA A 94 -1.23 0.73 18.79
N ALA A 95 -1.85 1.66 18.05
CA ALA A 95 -2.06 1.51 16.62
C ALA A 95 -0.74 1.46 15.83
N ALA A 96 0.25 2.27 16.21
CA ALA A 96 1.59 2.24 15.59
C ALA A 96 2.31 0.90 15.85
N CYS A 97 2.31 0.42 17.10
CA CYS A 97 2.94 -0.84 17.47
C CYS A 97 2.22 -2.04 16.82
N VAL A 98 0.89 -2.08 16.82
CA VAL A 98 0.11 -3.14 16.15
C VAL A 98 0.35 -3.14 14.65
N ALA A 99 0.37 -1.97 13.99
CA ALA A 99 0.71 -1.86 12.57
C ALA A 99 2.12 -2.38 12.27
N PHE A 100 3.08 -2.02 13.10
CA PHE A 100 4.47 -2.42 12.93
C PHE A 100 4.68 -3.92 13.19
N TYR A 101 4.31 -4.43 14.36
CA TYR A 101 4.56 -5.83 14.72
C TYR A 101 3.60 -6.81 14.04
N GLY A 102 2.36 -6.40 13.83
CA GLY A 102 1.35 -7.16 13.09
C GLY A 102 1.50 -7.10 11.58
N GLN A 103 2.41 -6.25 11.06
CA GLN A 103 2.60 -6.00 9.63
C GLN A 103 1.28 -5.64 8.91
N CYS A 104 0.39 -4.94 9.60
CA CYS A 104 -0.90 -4.54 9.06
C CYS A 104 -0.87 -3.14 8.46
N ARG A 105 -1.78 -2.88 7.54
CA ARG A 105 -2.01 -1.51 7.05
C ARG A 105 -2.82 -0.75 8.09
N LEU A 106 -2.55 0.54 8.25
CA LEU A 106 -3.36 1.38 9.14
C LEU A 106 -4.86 1.32 8.80
N GLY A 107 -5.22 1.27 7.51
CA GLY A 107 -6.63 1.14 7.09
C GLY A 107 -7.29 -0.21 7.42
N GLU A 108 -6.54 -1.20 7.92
CA GLU A 108 -7.09 -2.48 8.40
C GLU A 108 -7.46 -2.41 9.90
N ILE A 109 -6.87 -1.46 10.65
CA ILE A 109 -7.05 -1.31 12.10
C ILE A 109 -7.65 0.05 12.51
N LEU A 110 -7.62 1.05 11.64
CA LEU A 110 -8.20 2.39 11.85
C LEU A 110 -9.12 2.75 10.69
N SER A 111 -10.20 3.46 10.98
CA SER A 111 -11.02 4.11 9.95
C SER A 111 -10.29 5.34 9.40
N GLN A 112 -10.58 5.68 8.14
CA GLN A 112 -9.97 6.87 7.51
C GLN A 112 -10.37 8.17 8.21
N TRP A 113 -11.63 8.24 8.66
CA TRP A 113 -12.22 9.37 9.35
C TRP A 113 -13.06 8.89 10.53
N LYS A 114 -13.38 9.81 11.43
CA LYS A 114 -14.22 9.54 12.62
C LYS A 114 -15.57 8.93 12.25
N ASP A 115 -16.20 9.46 11.20
CA ASP A 115 -17.56 9.10 10.80
C ASP A 115 -17.59 8.14 9.59
N SER A 116 -16.42 7.61 9.19
CA SER A 116 -16.29 6.68 8.08
C SER A 116 -16.06 5.24 8.55
N PHE A 117 -16.48 4.93 9.78
CA PHE A 117 -16.37 3.57 10.29
C PHE A 117 -17.20 2.62 9.40
N SER A 118 -16.57 1.52 9.01
CA SER A 118 -17.20 0.44 8.27
C SER A 118 -16.86 -0.88 8.95
N GLY A 119 -17.64 -1.93 8.69
CA GLY A 119 -17.37 -3.29 9.20
C GLY A 119 -16.07 -3.92 8.68
N HIS A 120 -15.21 -3.17 8.00
CA HIS A 120 -13.93 -3.60 7.45
C HIS A 120 -12.74 -3.32 8.37
N THR A 121 -12.94 -2.59 9.47
CA THR A 121 -11.85 -2.26 10.42
C THR A 121 -11.84 -3.25 11.58
N ALA A 122 -10.65 -3.60 12.07
CA ALA A 122 -10.52 -4.40 13.28
C ALA A 122 -11.20 -3.72 14.49
N LEU A 123 -11.80 -4.54 15.35
CA LEU A 123 -12.49 -4.11 16.56
C LEU A 123 -11.87 -4.79 17.77
N TYR A 124 -12.11 -4.23 18.96
CA TYR A 124 -11.72 -4.89 20.20
C TYR A 124 -12.29 -6.31 20.32
N ALA A 125 -13.52 -6.54 19.85
CA ALA A 125 -14.15 -7.87 19.81
C ALA A 125 -13.40 -8.88 18.92
N HIS A 126 -12.54 -8.43 18.02
CA HIS A 126 -11.69 -9.27 17.17
C HIS A 126 -10.35 -9.62 17.82
N LEU A 127 -10.03 -9.00 18.96
CA LEU A 127 -8.85 -9.31 19.73
C LEU A 127 -9.14 -10.47 20.69
N SER A 128 -8.40 -11.56 20.50
CA SER A 128 -8.52 -12.73 21.36
C SER A 128 -7.97 -12.49 22.77
N ALA A 129 -8.35 -13.38 23.69
CA ALA A 129 -7.64 -13.57 24.94
C ALA A 129 -6.16 -13.96 24.67
N PRO A 130 -5.27 -13.75 25.65
CA PRO A 130 -3.89 -14.22 25.58
C PRO A 130 -3.79 -15.70 25.17
N LEU A 131 -2.94 -15.97 24.19
CA LEU A 131 -2.73 -17.31 23.62
C LEU A 131 -1.80 -18.17 24.47
N ASN A 132 -0.92 -17.54 25.26
CA ASN A 132 0.12 -18.19 26.05
C ASN A 132 0.57 -17.31 27.22
N ALA A 133 1.50 -17.83 28.03
CA ALA A 133 2.08 -17.11 29.17
C ALA A 133 2.80 -15.80 28.78
N ASN A 134 3.27 -15.68 27.54
CA ASN A 134 3.91 -14.48 27.02
C ASN A 134 2.91 -13.39 26.63
N GLN A 135 1.61 -13.58 26.90
CA GLN A 135 0.54 -12.61 26.65
C GLN A 135 0.34 -12.25 25.17
N SER A 136 0.90 -13.02 24.22
CA SER A 136 0.66 -12.83 22.79
C SER A 136 -0.82 -12.99 22.47
N ARG A 137 -1.34 -12.17 21.55
CA ARG A 137 -2.76 -12.17 21.16
C ARG A 137 -2.92 -12.36 19.66
N LYS A 138 -4.02 -12.98 19.26
CA LYS A 138 -4.49 -13.02 17.88
C LYS A 138 -5.47 -11.87 17.66
N LEU A 139 -5.28 -11.10 16.59
CA LEU A 139 -6.22 -10.07 16.13
C LEU A 139 -6.78 -10.48 14.76
N PHE A 140 -8.11 -10.55 14.65
CA PHE A 140 -8.76 -10.79 13.37
C PHE A 140 -9.01 -9.47 12.62
N LEU A 141 -8.49 -9.38 11.40
CA LEU A 141 -8.70 -8.28 10.46
C LEU A 141 -9.88 -8.67 9.55
N PRO A 142 -11.04 -8.00 9.63
CA PRO A 142 -12.23 -8.37 8.86
C PRO A 142 -12.08 -8.16 7.36
N PHE A 143 -11.14 -7.28 6.97
CA PHE A 143 -10.88 -6.99 5.57
C PHE A 143 -9.38 -6.81 5.33
N THR A 144 -8.84 -7.50 4.33
CA THR A 144 -7.49 -7.24 3.82
C THR A 144 -7.51 -7.13 2.30
N LYS A 145 -6.46 -6.55 1.71
CA LYS A 145 -6.36 -6.39 0.25
C LYS A 145 -6.52 -7.72 -0.50
N VAL A 146 -5.98 -8.81 0.07
CA VAL A 146 -5.90 -10.14 -0.55
C VAL A 146 -7.11 -10.98 -0.17
N ALA A 147 -7.42 -11.11 1.12
CA ALA A 147 -8.50 -11.96 1.59
C ALA A 147 -9.90 -11.32 1.43
N LYS A 148 -9.97 -10.01 1.17
CA LYS A 148 -11.22 -9.24 1.13
C LYS A 148 -12.03 -9.50 2.40
N THR A 149 -13.33 -9.72 2.28
CA THR A 149 -14.27 -9.97 3.39
C THR A 149 -14.08 -11.31 4.10
N LYS A 150 -13.27 -12.24 3.57
CA LYS A 150 -12.88 -13.44 4.31
C LYS A 150 -12.05 -13.09 5.55
N GLY A 151 -11.38 -11.94 5.50
CA GLY A 151 -10.49 -11.49 6.56
C GLY A 151 -9.27 -12.37 6.74
N GLU A 152 -8.44 -12.01 7.69
CA GLU A 152 -7.21 -12.70 8.04
C GLU A 152 -6.89 -12.49 9.51
N SER A 153 -6.18 -13.42 10.13
CA SER A 153 -5.73 -13.24 11.51
C SER A 153 -4.23 -12.96 11.55
N ILE A 154 -3.86 -11.96 12.33
CA ILE A 154 -2.47 -11.66 12.65
C ILE A 154 -2.19 -11.99 14.12
N PHE A 155 -0.91 -12.20 14.43
CA PHE A 155 -0.45 -12.45 15.79
C PHE A 155 0.36 -11.25 16.27
N ILE A 156 -0.04 -10.73 17.41
CA ILE A 156 0.59 -9.61 18.08
C ILE A 156 1.35 -10.21 19.27
N CYS A 157 2.68 -10.20 19.16
CA CYS A 157 3.57 -10.75 20.19
C CYS A 157 4.00 -9.65 21.15
N ARG A 158 4.09 -10.01 22.44
CA ARG A 158 4.62 -9.13 23.47
C ARG A 158 6.05 -8.68 23.18
N GLN A 159 6.31 -7.39 23.38
CA GLN A 159 7.64 -6.79 23.36
C GLN A 159 8.13 -6.54 24.79
N ALA A 160 9.45 -6.43 24.96
CA ALA A 160 10.07 -6.23 26.27
C ALA A 160 10.25 -4.74 26.64
N ASP A 161 9.86 -3.83 25.76
CA ASP A 161 10.14 -2.40 25.84
C ASP A 161 8.86 -1.57 25.64
N LEU A 162 9.00 -0.24 25.52
CA LEU A 162 7.87 0.69 25.40
C LEU A 162 7.10 0.59 24.06
N SER A 163 7.54 -0.25 23.13
CA SER A 163 6.82 -0.55 21.90
C SER A 163 5.94 -1.81 22.00
N ASP A 164 5.68 -2.31 23.21
CA ASP A 164 4.69 -3.38 23.45
C ASP A 164 3.28 -2.90 23.03
N PRO A 165 2.66 -3.55 22.02
CA PRO A 165 1.35 -3.16 21.47
C PRO A 165 0.15 -3.42 22.38
#